data_AF-A0A7G3FP83-F1
#
_entry.id   AF-A0A7G3FP83-F1
#
_cell.length_a   1.000
_cell.length_b   1.000
_cell.length_c   1.000
_cell.angle_alpha   90.00
_cell.angle_beta   90.00
_cell.angle_gamma   90.00
#
_symmetry.space_group_name_H-M   'P 1'
#
loop_
_entity.id
_entity.type
_entity.pdbx_description
1 polymer ?
#
loop_
_entity_poly.entity_id
_entity_poly.type
_entity_poly.pdbx_seq_one_letter_code
_entity_poly.pdbx_strand_id
1 'polypeptide(L)'
;MKFEKDETWSVFQNTGSFEEFVENVIPKFSLRDEVHEDVKKAFSTIKKLLDHSYYEYQFIDVAVNLALQTFEMALKQRYQELEGKKFKKRLELLIEWFDERNYFEANHPEFLKQIRKVRNIFVHPESHNFGGTVLFHWFYSVTDLINDIYDDPLLRTERFRINKEVNQFIRGLTQQGAIVHLIDKKYILYDAGVLLVNNVTNKFKVFGYYKTIFPLSDERSEEKDRANPVGLFKLESYKIDRENGVFSGGLFRIESIKKDENQHKYETWISKFRRSKEDQMFDVVLGFQVEEEWKKHRRTEFHGV
;
A
#
# COMPACT_ATOMS: atom_id res chain seq x y z
N MET A 1 -25.15 27.28 22.26
CA MET A 1 -24.63 27.49 20.89
C MET A 1 -24.93 26.22 20.12
N LYS A 2 -25.62 26.30 18.99
CA LYS A 2 -25.91 25.13 18.15
C LYS A 2 -24.80 25.06 17.11
N PHE A 3 -24.09 23.94 17.04
CA PHE A 3 -23.06 23.73 16.01
C PHE A 3 -23.77 23.26 14.73
N GLU A 4 -23.39 23.85 13.61
CA GLU A 4 -23.95 23.56 12.29
C GLU A 4 -22.86 22.96 11.40
N LYS A 5 -23.27 22.08 10.47
CA LYS A 5 -22.37 21.45 9.50
C LYS A 5 -21.67 22.53 8.67
N ASP A 6 -20.36 22.40 8.51
CA ASP A 6 -19.60 23.27 7.61
C ASP A 6 -20.10 23.10 6.16
N GLU A 7 -20.34 24.22 5.47
CA GLU A 7 -20.93 24.24 4.13
C GLU A 7 -20.08 23.49 3.09
N THR A 8 -18.76 23.42 3.32
CA THR A 8 -17.78 22.71 2.47
C THR A 8 -18.16 21.25 2.31
N TRP A 9 -18.76 20.63 3.33
CA TRP A 9 -19.17 19.23 3.29
C TRP A 9 -20.37 18.96 2.37
N SER A 10 -21.07 19.99 1.90
CA SER A 10 -22.26 19.83 1.04
C SER A 10 -21.95 19.24 -0.34
N VAL A 11 -20.68 19.32 -0.79
CA VAL A 11 -20.24 18.72 -2.06
C VAL A 11 -19.89 17.24 -1.94
N PHE A 12 -19.81 16.70 -0.73
CA PHE A 12 -19.47 15.30 -0.46
C PHE A 12 -20.71 14.49 -0.12
N GLN A 13 -20.83 13.30 -0.72
CA GLN A 13 -21.86 12.34 -0.37
C GLN A 13 -21.62 11.76 1.03
N ASN A 14 -22.67 11.25 1.68
CA ASN A 14 -22.61 10.57 2.99
C ASN A 14 -22.07 11.45 4.13
N THR A 15 -22.43 12.74 4.11
CA THR A 15 -22.10 13.71 5.16
C THR A 15 -23.35 14.38 5.72
N GLY A 16 -24.52 13.72 5.62
CA GLY A 16 -25.81 14.31 6.02
C GLY A 16 -25.95 14.49 7.52
N SER A 17 -25.27 13.65 8.30
CA SER A 17 -25.16 13.71 9.75
C SER A 17 -23.71 13.65 10.20
N PHE A 18 -23.47 14.01 11.46
CA PHE A 18 -22.15 13.88 12.11
C PHE A 18 -21.70 12.41 12.12
N GLU A 19 -22.62 11.49 12.41
CA GLU A 19 -22.36 10.05 12.48
C GLU A 19 -21.98 9.49 11.10
N GLU A 20 -22.72 9.84 10.05
CA GLU A 20 -22.38 9.46 8.67
C GLU A 20 -21.00 9.99 8.26
N PHE A 21 -20.70 11.24 8.63
CA PHE A 21 -19.42 11.86 8.35
C PHE A 21 -18.26 11.12 9.03
N VAL A 22 -18.36 10.85 10.34
CA VAL A 22 -17.32 10.14 11.09
C VAL A 22 -17.09 8.73 10.54
N GLU A 23 -18.15 8.03 10.15
CA GLU A 23 -18.03 6.65 9.67
C GLU A 23 -17.46 6.55 8.25
N ASN A 24 -17.86 7.47 7.35
CA ASN A 24 -17.57 7.34 5.91
C ASN A 24 -16.44 8.25 5.41
N VAL A 25 -16.17 9.36 6.10
CA VAL A 25 -15.21 10.38 5.63
C VAL A 25 -13.92 10.36 6.43
N ILE A 26 -14.02 10.19 7.75
CA ILE A 26 -12.84 10.28 8.62
C ILE A 26 -11.93 9.05 8.44
N PRO A 27 -10.62 9.25 8.22
CA PRO A 27 -9.69 8.15 8.03
C PRO A 27 -9.60 7.28 9.28
N LYS A 28 -9.69 5.96 9.07
CA LYS A 28 -9.55 4.95 10.13
C LYS A 28 -8.08 4.55 10.27
N PHE A 29 -7.42 5.02 11.32
CA PHE A 29 -6.03 4.69 11.63
C PHE A 29 -5.92 4.01 13.00
N SER A 30 -4.93 3.12 13.13
CA SER A 30 -4.63 2.40 14.37
C SER A 30 -3.12 2.34 14.59
N LEU A 31 -2.71 2.59 15.83
CA LEU A 31 -1.32 2.48 16.27
C LEU A 31 -1.12 1.12 16.94
N ARG A 32 0.06 0.52 16.78
CA ARG A 32 0.41 -0.72 17.49
C ARG A 32 0.44 -0.51 19.01
N ASP A 33 0.24 -1.60 19.75
CA ASP A 33 0.22 -1.58 21.21
C ASP A 33 1.56 -1.13 21.82
N GLU A 34 2.67 -1.41 21.14
CA GLU A 34 4.01 -1.04 21.62
C GLU A 34 4.35 0.44 21.41
N VAL A 35 3.54 1.18 20.65
CA VAL A 35 3.75 2.61 20.41
C VAL A 35 3.67 3.38 21.72
N HIS A 36 4.61 4.31 21.94
CA HIS A 36 4.69 5.10 23.16
C HIS A 36 3.37 5.83 23.50
N GLU A 37 2.96 5.82 24.78
CA GLU A 37 1.65 6.32 25.22
C GLU A 37 1.38 7.79 24.86
N ASP A 38 2.38 8.66 24.91
CA ASP A 38 2.24 10.06 24.51
C ASP A 38 1.86 10.21 23.02
N VAL A 39 2.36 9.31 22.16
CA VAL A 39 2.00 9.27 20.73
C VAL A 39 0.54 8.86 20.59
N LYS A 40 0.09 7.82 21.31
CA LYS A 40 -1.32 7.39 21.31
C LYS A 40 -2.27 8.49 21.80
N LYS A 41 -1.90 9.20 22.87
CA LYS A 41 -2.67 10.35 23.39
C LYS A 41 -2.78 11.47 22.35
N ALA A 42 -1.68 11.80 21.66
CA ALA A 42 -1.70 12.78 20.58
C ALA A 42 -2.63 12.35 19.44
N PHE A 43 -2.62 11.07 19.05
CA PHE A 43 -3.53 10.53 18.05
C PHE A 43 -5.00 10.51 18.48
N SER A 44 -5.29 10.36 19.77
CA SER A 44 -6.65 10.56 20.29
C SER A 44 -7.13 12.01 20.08
N THR A 45 -6.25 12.99 20.28
CA THR A 45 -6.56 14.41 19.99
C THR A 45 -6.73 14.65 18.50
N ILE A 46 -5.87 14.09 17.66
CA ILE A 46 -5.99 14.15 16.19
C ILE A 46 -7.34 13.61 15.74
N LYS A 47 -7.77 12.46 16.28
CA LYS A 47 -9.09 11.91 15.98
C LYS A 47 -10.22 12.88 16.34
N LYS A 48 -10.16 13.50 17.52
CA LYS A 48 -11.18 14.49 17.92
C LYS A 48 -11.20 15.69 16.99
N LEU A 49 -10.05 16.20 16.58
CA LEU A 49 -9.95 17.29 15.60
C LEU A 49 -10.60 16.89 14.27
N LEU A 50 -10.32 15.68 13.79
CA LEU A 50 -10.91 15.16 12.56
C LEU A 50 -12.43 14.98 12.69
N ASP A 51 -12.90 14.35 13.76
CA ASP A 51 -14.33 14.18 14.00
C ASP A 51 -15.05 15.56 14.01
N HIS A 52 -14.47 16.55 14.68
CA HIS A 52 -15.02 17.92 14.74
C HIS A 52 -14.80 18.74 13.49
N SER A 53 -14.03 18.24 12.51
CA SER A 53 -13.90 18.93 11.22
C SER A 53 -15.20 18.95 10.42
N TYR A 54 -16.20 18.17 10.84
CA TYR A 54 -17.60 18.31 10.42
C TYR A 54 -18.17 19.73 10.63
N TYR A 55 -17.76 20.40 11.70
CA TYR A 55 -18.24 21.73 12.08
C TYR A 55 -17.28 22.86 11.68
N GLU A 56 -16.01 22.54 11.46
CA GLU A 56 -14.95 23.50 11.11
C GLU A 56 -13.93 22.79 10.22
N TYR A 57 -14.04 22.96 8.90
CA TYR A 57 -13.25 22.23 7.92
C TYR A 57 -11.73 22.35 8.15
N GLN A 58 -11.29 23.50 8.65
CA GLN A 58 -9.89 23.84 8.92
C GLN A 58 -9.25 22.97 10.01
N PHE A 59 -10.04 22.26 10.83
CA PHE A 59 -9.50 21.30 11.79
C PHE A 59 -8.76 20.13 11.13
N ILE A 60 -8.99 19.87 9.84
CA ILE A 60 -8.20 18.89 9.08
C ILE A 60 -6.73 19.33 9.03
N ASP A 61 -6.45 20.56 8.63
CA ASP A 61 -5.09 21.09 8.52
C ASP A 61 -4.38 21.12 9.88
N VAL A 62 -5.09 21.48 10.95
CA VAL A 62 -4.58 21.43 12.33
C VAL A 62 -4.25 19.98 12.73
N ALA A 63 -5.13 19.04 12.43
CA ALA A 63 -4.93 17.62 12.70
C ALA A 63 -3.72 17.05 11.94
N VAL A 64 -3.53 17.44 10.68
CA VAL A 64 -2.38 17.01 9.86
C VAL A 64 -1.06 17.55 10.44
N ASN A 65 -1.02 18.83 10.80
CA ASN A 65 0.16 19.41 11.44
C ASN A 65 0.50 18.67 12.75
N LEU A 66 -0.51 18.42 13.58
CA LEU A 66 -0.33 17.65 14.82
C LEU A 66 0.14 16.21 14.53
N ALA A 67 -0.36 15.54 13.49
CA ALA A 67 0.10 14.22 13.08
C ALA A 67 1.59 14.22 12.67
N LEU A 68 2.02 15.20 11.87
CA LEU A 68 3.42 15.34 11.44
C LEU A 68 4.36 15.64 12.62
N GLN A 69 3.94 16.45 13.58
CA GLN A 69 4.70 16.68 14.81
C GLN A 69 4.76 15.42 15.68
N THR A 70 3.65 14.69 15.74
CA THR A 70 3.55 13.43 16.50
C THR A 70 4.42 12.33 15.89
N PHE A 71 4.59 12.29 14.56
CA PHE A 71 5.56 11.43 13.90
C PHE A 71 7.00 11.71 14.37
N GLU A 72 7.41 12.98 14.37
CA GLU A 72 8.73 13.38 14.87
C GLU A 72 8.91 13.00 16.35
N MET A 73 7.87 13.13 17.17
CA MET A 73 7.87 12.66 18.56
C MET A 73 8.05 11.15 18.65
N ALA A 74 7.31 10.36 17.86
CA ALA A 74 7.41 8.90 17.85
C ALA A 74 8.83 8.43 17.50
N LEU A 75 9.46 9.02 16.47
CA LEU A 75 10.85 8.73 16.10
C LEU A 75 11.82 9.01 17.27
N LYS A 76 11.66 10.13 17.96
CA LYS A 76 12.52 10.51 19.09
C LYS A 76 12.35 9.56 20.28
N GLN A 77 11.11 9.20 20.60
CA GLN A 77 10.83 8.25 21.69
C GLN A 77 11.43 6.88 21.36
N ARG A 78 11.16 6.37 20.15
CA ARG A 78 11.68 5.08 19.72
C ARG A 78 13.21 5.06 19.68
N TYR A 79 13.84 6.13 19.22
CA TYR A 79 15.31 6.25 19.27
C TYR A 79 15.82 6.19 20.71
N GLN A 80 15.18 6.90 21.64
CA GLN A 80 15.58 6.88 23.05
C GLN A 80 15.41 5.49 23.67
N GLU A 81 14.35 4.76 23.33
CA GLU A 81 14.15 3.36 23.75
C GLU A 81 15.28 2.44 23.26
N LEU A 82 15.70 2.59 22.00
CA LEU A 82 16.73 1.74 21.37
C LEU A 82 18.15 2.09 21.81
N GLU A 83 18.46 3.37 21.99
CA GLU A 83 19.84 3.87 22.20
C GLU A 83 20.10 4.35 23.64
N GLY A 84 19.07 4.36 24.49
CA GLY A 84 19.16 4.81 25.88
C GLY A 84 19.44 6.31 26.06
N LYS A 85 19.37 7.11 24.99
CA LYS A 85 19.68 8.56 25.00
C LYS A 85 18.78 9.35 24.06
N LYS A 86 18.57 10.63 24.37
CA LYS A 86 17.80 11.54 23.52
C LYS A 86 18.54 11.87 22.23
N PHE A 87 17.82 11.86 21.11
CA PHE A 87 18.34 12.39 19.85
C PHE A 87 18.41 13.92 19.90
N LYS A 88 19.57 14.49 19.55
CA LYS A 88 19.82 15.95 19.63
C LYS A 88 20.08 16.63 18.28
N LYS A 89 20.03 15.89 17.18
CA LYS A 89 20.30 16.44 15.83
C LYS A 89 18.99 16.75 15.08
N ARG A 90 19.11 17.16 13.81
CA ARG A 90 17.98 17.47 12.92
C ARG A 90 17.15 16.21 12.61
N LEU A 91 15.83 16.37 12.41
CA LEU A 91 14.90 15.29 12.07
C LEU A 91 15.34 14.46 10.85
N GLU A 92 15.93 15.11 9.84
CA GLU A 92 16.50 14.44 8.66
C GLU A 92 17.45 13.29 9.03
N LEU A 93 18.42 13.58 9.90
CA LEU A 93 19.41 12.61 10.34
C LEU A 93 18.79 11.50 11.21
N LEU A 94 17.64 11.78 11.84
CA LEU A 94 16.90 10.77 12.59
C LEU A 94 16.18 9.81 11.64
N ILE A 95 15.52 10.34 10.60
CA ILE A 95 14.86 9.55 9.57
C ILE A 95 15.90 8.67 8.85
N GLU A 96 17.03 9.24 8.44
CA GLU A 96 18.14 8.50 7.83
C GLU A 96 18.65 7.38 8.74
N TRP A 97 18.80 7.66 10.05
CA TRP A 97 19.24 6.65 11.02
C TRP A 97 18.31 5.43 11.07
N PHE A 98 16.99 5.65 11.04
CA PHE A 98 15.99 4.57 11.00
C PHE A 98 15.96 3.84 9.65
N ASP A 99 16.08 4.58 8.54
CA ASP A 99 16.09 4.04 7.18
C ASP A 99 17.29 3.12 6.93
N GLU A 100 18.51 3.58 7.27
CA GLU A 100 19.76 2.79 7.19
C GLU A 100 19.71 1.48 7.98
N ARG A 101 18.81 1.39 8.96
CA ARG A 101 18.62 0.23 9.84
C ARG A 101 17.38 -0.59 9.49
N ASN A 102 16.75 -0.33 8.35
CA ASN A 102 15.56 -1.05 7.88
C ASN A 102 14.39 -0.98 8.87
N TYR A 103 14.17 0.17 9.52
CA TYR A 103 12.98 0.38 10.35
C TYR A 103 11.76 0.84 9.56
N PHE A 104 11.92 1.29 8.32
CA PHE A 104 10.80 1.61 7.44
C PHE A 104 10.60 0.51 6.40
N GLU A 105 9.34 0.18 6.07
CA GLU A 105 8.98 -0.75 4.98
C GLU A 105 9.25 -0.14 3.58
N ALA A 106 10.14 0.86 3.49
CA ALA A 106 10.27 1.74 2.34
C ALA A 106 10.62 1.00 1.03
N ASN A 107 9.64 0.99 0.13
CA ASN A 107 9.88 1.03 -1.32
C ASN A 107 9.86 2.47 -1.88
N HIS A 108 9.75 3.51 -1.03
CA HIS A 108 9.65 4.90 -1.50
C HIS A 108 10.54 5.85 -0.70
N PRO A 109 11.86 5.90 -0.97
CA PRO A 109 12.75 6.96 -0.45
C PRO A 109 12.22 8.37 -0.72
N GLU A 110 11.50 8.54 -1.83
CA GLU A 110 10.82 9.79 -2.18
C GLU A 110 9.71 10.16 -1.20
N PHE A 111 9.04 9.19 -0.59
CA PHE A 111 7.99 9.44 0.39
C PHE A 111 8.54 10.06 1.68
N LEU A 112 9.67 9.55 2.19
CA LEU A 112 10.34 10.15 3.36
C LEU A 112 10.79 11.59 3.08
N LYS A 113 11.25 11.88 1.85
CA LYS A 113 11.56 13.25 1.41
C LYS A 113 10.29 14.11 1.34
N GLN A 114 9.18 13.57 0.84
CA GLN A 114 7.91 14.28 0.74
C GLN A 114 7.34 14.66 2.11
N ILE A 115 7.34 13.76 3.10
CA ILE A 115 6.92 14.09 4.47
C ILE A 115 7.68 15.27 5.02
N ARG A 116 9.00 15.31 4.81
CA ARG A 116 9.83 16.42 5.26
C ARG A 116 9.44 17.74 4.58
N LYS A 117 9.26 17.72 3.26
CA LYS A 117 8.82 18.90 2.49
C LYS A 117 7.47 19.40 2.99
N VAL A 118 6.51 18.50 3.15
CA VAL A 118 5.14 18.82 3.57
C VAL A 118 5.13 19.36 4.99
N ARG A 119 5.85 18.73 5.93
CA ARG A 119 6.03 19.26 7.29
C ARG A 119 6.60 20.67 7.26
N ASN A 120 7.62 20.94 6.44
CA ASN A 120 8.20 22.28 6.36
C ASN A 120 7.20 23.32 5.82
N ILE A 121 6.40 22.95 4.82
CA ILE A 121 5.33 23.82 4.27
C ILE A 121 4.29 24.14 5.35
N PHE A 122 3.83 23.14 6.12
CA PHE A 122 2.84 23.34 7.18
C PHE A 122 3.38 24.13 8.39
N VAL A 123 4.68 24.02 8.68
CA VAL A 123 5.33 24.79 9.76
C VAL A 123 5.62 26.24 9.33
N HIS A 124 5.79 26.48 8.02
CA HIS A 124 6.11 27.80 7.46
C HIS A 124 5.16 28.15 6.30
N PRO A 125 3.86 28.36 6.56
CA PRO A 125 2.92 28.69 5.50
C PRO A 125 3.24 30.07 4.93
N GLU A 126 3.51 30.12 3.62
CA GLU A 126 3.69 31.39 2.88
C GLU A 126 2.35 32.07 2.55
N SER A 127 1.25 31.31 2.61
CA SER A 127 -0.12 31.78 2.35
C SER A 127 -1.14 31.00 3.17
N HIS A 128 -2.32 31.57 3.36
CA HIS A 128 -3.44 30.94 4.04
C HIS A 128 -4.25 30.11 3.04
N ASN A 129 -3.72 28.93 2.68
CA ASN A 129 -4.40 27.95 1.83
C ASN A 129 -4.67 26.69 2.64
N PHE A 130 -5.88 26.15 2.52
CA PHE A 130 -6.30 24.92 3.18
C PHE A 130 -6.16 23.73 2.24
N GLY A 131 -5.53 22.66 2.71
CA GLY A 131 -5.43 21.43 1.92
C GLY A 131 -6.70 20.58 1.99
N GLY A 132 -7.43 20.63 3.11
CA GLY A 132 -8.70 19.94 3.25
C GLY A 132 -8.61 18.42 3.11
N THR A 133 -9.64 17.79 2.53
CA THR A 133 -9.75 16.32 2.37
C THR A 133 -8.61 15.69 1.58
N VAL A 134 -7.94 16.44 0.70
CA VAL A 134 -6.73 15.98 -0.01
C VAL A 134 -5.67 15.56 0.99
N LEU A 135 -5.63 16.14 2.19
CA LEU A 135 -4.64 15.82 3.21
C LEU A 135 -4.91 14.52 3.97
N PHE A 136 -6.05 13.85 3.78
CA PHE A 136 -6.37 12.64 4.56
C PHE A 136 -5.38 11.49 4.37
N HIS A 137 -4.76 11.39 3.20
CA HIS A 137 -3.74 10.37 2.95
C HIS A 137 -2.55 10.48 3.91
N TRP A 138 -2.23 11.68 4.43
CA TRP A 138 -1.14 11.87 5.39
C TRP A 138 -1.36 11.14 6.71
N PHE A 139 -2.61 11.00 7.17
CA PHE A 139 -2.88 10.27 8.41
C PHE A 139 -2.52 8.79 8.28
N TYR A 140 -2.87 8.17 7.16
CA TYR A 140 -2.48 6.79 6.89
C TYR A 140 -0.98 6.64 6.82
N SER A 141 -0.32 7.48 6.03
CA SER A 141 1.11 7.33 5.84
C SER A 141 1.93 7.63 7.09
N VAL A 142 1.54 8.63 7.89
CA VAL A 142 2.18 8.90 9.18
C VAL A 142 1.96 7.74 10.14
N THR A 143 0.74 7.23 10.25
CA THR A 143 0.43 6.10 11.15
C THR A 143 1.24 4.87 10.75
N ASP A 144 1.30 4.56 9.45
CA ASP A 144 2.08 3.45 8.91
C ASP A 144 3.58 3.59 9.25
N LEU A 145 4.16 4.79 9.11
CA LEU A 145 5.56 5.01 9.47
C LEU A 145 5.82 4.94 10.97
N ILE A 146 4.87 5.37 11.79
CA ILE A 146 4.97 5.20 13.24
C ILE A 146 4.92 3.69 13.56
N ASN A 147 4.00 2.94 13.00
CA ASN A 147 3.94 1.50 13.24
C ASN A 147 5.19 0.77 12.74
N ASP A 148 5.77 1.24 11.63
CA ASP A 148 6.98 0.69 11.04
C ASP A 148 8.18 0.69 12.00
N ILE A 149 8.43 1.80 12.70
CA ILE A 149 9.58 1.93 13.61
C ILE A 149 9.46 1.06 14.88
N TYR A 150 8.27 0.53 15.14
CA TYR A 150 8.01 -0.44 16.21
C TYR A 150 8.01 -1.90 15.70
N ASP A 151 8.12 -2.13 14.39
CA ASP A 151 8.26 -3.48 13.85
C ASP A 151 9.70 -4.01 13.92
N ASP A 152 9.85 -5.33 13.81
CA ASP A 152 11.15 -6.01 13.82
C ASP A 152 11.91 -5.79 12.49
N PRO A 153 13.07 -5.09 12.52
CA PRO A 153 13.86 -4.84 11.31
C PRO A 153 14.38 -6.11 10.63
N LEU A 154 14.64 -7.18 11.38
CA LEU A 154 15.14 -8.44 10.82
C LEU A 154 14.06 -9.13 10.00
N LEU A 155 12.84 -9.21 10.54
CA LEU A 155 11.70 -9.73 9.80
C LEU A 155 11.45 -8.90 8.55
N ARG A 156 11.59 -7.58 8.63
CA ARG A 156 11.46 -6.69 7.48
C ARG A 156 12.51 -6.94 6.40
N THR A 157 13.78 -7.04 6.77
CA THR A 157 14.85 -7.37 5.82
C THR A 157 14.55 -8.69 5.10
N GLU A 158 14.04 -9.68 5.81
CA GLU A 158 13.64 -10.96 5.21
C GLU A 158 12.45 -10.80 4.25
N ARG A 159 11.42 -10.00 4.60
CA ARG A 159 10.31 -9.70 3.68
C ARG A 159 10.80 -9.06 2.39
N PHE A 160 11.70 -8.07 2.48
CA PHE A 160 12.28 -7.43 1.30
C PHE A 160 13.05 -8.42 0.43
N ARG A 161 13.85 -9.28 1.05
CA ARG A 161 14.60 -10.32 0.34
C ARG A 161 13.66 -11.26 -0.41
N ILE A 162 12.63 -11.76 0.27
CA ILE A 162 11.61 -12.65 -0.32
C ILE A 162 10.86 -11.94 -1.44
N ASN A 163 10.35 -10.73 -1.19
CA ASN A 163 9.60 -9.95 -2.16
C ASN A 163 10.42 -9.73 -3.44
N LYS A 164 11.69 -9.29 -3.29
CA LYS A 164 12.62 -9.10 -4.41
C LYS A 164 12.88 -10.40 -5.16
N GLU A 165 13.20 -11.49 -4.45
CA GLU A 165 13.49 -12.79 -5.07
C GLU A 165 12.29 -13.32 -5.87
N VAL A 166 11.11 -13.32 -5.27
CA VAL A 166 9.89 -13.84 -5.89
C VAL A 166 9.48 -12.96 -7.07
N ASN A 167 9.50 -11.63 -6.92
CA ASN A 167 9.15 -10.72 -8.01
C ASN A 167 10.15 -10.79 -9.18
N GLN A 168 11.45 -10.94 -8.92
CA GLN A 168 12.43 -11.16 -9.99
C GLN A 168 12.14 -12.47 -10.74
N PHE A 169 11.80 -13.54 -10.03
CA PHE A 169 11.46 -14.82 -10.65
C PHE A 169 10.17 -14.72 -11.48
N ILE A 170 9.09 -14.19 -10.91
CA ILE A 170 7.80 -14.04 -11.61
C ILE A 170 7.95 -13.14 -12.84
N ARG A 171 8.68 -12.01 -12.74
CA ARG A 171 8.95 -11.15 -13.91
C ARG A 171 9.70 -11.89 -15.02
N GLY A 172 10.64 -12.77 -14.66
CA GLY A 172 11.33 -13.63 -15.62
C GLY A 172 10.36 -14.56 -16.37
N LEU A 173 9.34 -15.08 -15.69
CA LEU A 173 8.28 -15.89 -16.31
C LEU A 173 7.35 -15.05 -17.20
N THR A 174 6.93 -13.88 -16.73
CA THR A 174 5.91 -13.07 -17.43
C THR A 174 6.47 -12.26 -18.60
N GLN A 175 7.79 -12.07 -18.71
CA GLN A 175 8.41 -11.29 -19.79
C GLN A 175 8.02 -11.79 -21.19
N GLN A 176 7.89 -13.09 -21.37
CA GLN A 176 7.48 -13.72 -22.64
C GLN A 176 6.03 -14.26 -22.60
N GLY A 177 5.28 -13.88 -21.57
CA GLY A 177 3.99 -14.47 -21.25
C GLY A 177 4.15 -15.73 -20.42
N ALA A 178 3.17 -15.98 -19.55
CA ALA A 178 3.13 -17.17 -18.71
C ALA A 178 1.74 -17.80 -18.74
N ILE A 179 1.62 -19.00 -18.18
CA ILE A 179 0.34 -19.65 -17.90
C ILE A 179 0.11 -19.60 -16.40
N VAL A 180 -1.05 -19.10 -15.99
CA VAL A 180 -1.52 -19.23 -14.61
C VAL A 180 -2.59 -20.32 -14.53
N HIS A 181 -2.46 -21.19 -13.52
CA HIS A 181 -3.43 -22.22 -13.19
C HIS A 181 -4.17 -21.77 -11.93
N LEU A 182 -5.49 -21.71 -12.02
CA LEU A 182 -6.41 -21.30 -10.96
C LEU A 182 -7.44 -22.40 -10.78
N ILE A 183 -7.25 -23.24 -9.75
CA ILE A 183 -8.14 -24.37 -9.44
C ILE A 183 -8.25 -25.36 -10.62
N ASP A 184 -9.23 -25.17 -11.50
CA ASP A 184 -9.57 -25.99 -12.67
C ASP A 184 -9.37 -25.25 -14.01
N LYS A 185 -9.03 -23.96 -13.97
CA LYS A 185 -8.88 -23.10 -15.14
C LYS A 185 -7.43 -22.73 -15.41
N LYS A 186 -7.12 -22.53 -16.69
CA LYS A 186 -5.82 -22.05 -17.16
C LYS A 186 -6.01 -20.79 -17.96
N TYR A 187 -5.15 -19.82 -17.76
CA TYR A 187 -5.18 -18.55 -18.47
C TYR A 187 -3.79 -18.21 -18.98
N ILE A 188 -3.72 -17.51 -20.11
CA ILE A 188 -2.50 -16.78 -20.44
C ILE A 188 -2.40 -15.57 -19.51
N LEU A 189 -1.25 -15.42 -18.90
CA LEU A 189 -0.92 -14.39 -17.93
C LEU A 189 -0.12 -13.27 -18.61
N TYR A 190 -0.57 -12.03 -18.42
CA TYR A 190 0.16 -10.84 -18.83
C TYR A 190 1.21 -10.45 -17.79
N ASP A 191 0.81 -10.34 -16.53
CA ASP A 191 1.69 -9.93 -15.44
C ASP A 191 1.25 -10.53 -14.11
N ALA A 192 2.18 -10.65 -13.17
CA ALA A 192 1.93 -10.98 -11.79
C ALA A 192 3.06 -10.49 -10.90
N GLY A 193 2.77 -10.36 -9.61
CA GLY A 193 3.77 -9.97 -8.63
C GLY A 193 3.31 -10.20 -7.20
N VAL A 194 4.28 -10.23 -6.30
CA VAL A 194 4.06 -10.17 -4.85
C VAL A 194 3.90 -8.72 -4.44
N LEU A 195 2.78 -8.44 -3.79
CA LEU A 195 2.48 -7.17 -3.14
C LEU A 195 3.12 -7.09 -1.77
N LEU A 196 2.85 -8.11 -0.95
CA LEU A 196 3.15 -8.10 0.47
C LEU A 196 3.54 -9.49 0.92
N VAL A 197 4.56 -9.56 1.76
CA VAL A 197 4.92 -10.76 2.52
C VAL A 197 4.58 -10.46 3.97
N ASN A 198 3.78 -11.29 4.63
CA ASN A 198 3.56 -11.19 6.07
C ASN A 198 4.31 -12.34 6.76
N ASN A 199 5.29 -11.97 7.57
CA ASN A 199 6.06 -12.88 8.42
C ASN A 199 6.07 -12.43 9.89
N VAL A 200 5.19 -11.49 10.28
CA VAL A 200 5.11 -10.96 11.66
C VAL A 200 4.31 -11.88 12.56
N THR A 201 3.33 -12.60 12.01
CA THR A 201 2.57 -13.61 12.76
C THR A 201 3.23 -14.98 12.64
N ASN A 202 2.86 -15.92 13.51
CA ASN A 202 3.25 -17.34 13.40
C ASN A 202 2.80 -18.01 12.08
N LYS A 203 2.08 -17.30 11.20
CA LYS A 203 1.63 -17.78 9.89
C LYS A 203 2.24 -16.91 8.80
N PHE A 204 3.22 -17.48 8.10
CA PHE A 204 3.77 -16.90 6.89
C PHE A 204 2.67 -16.76 5.82
N LYS A 205 2.60 -15.60 5.16
CA LYS A 205 1.67 -15.36 4.05
C LYS A 205 2.33 -14.54 2.94
N VAL A 206 1.99 -14.86 1.70
CA VAL A 206 2.34 -14.06 0.51
C VAL A 206 1.05 -13.59 -0.14
N PHE A 207 0.92 -12.29 -0.28
CA PHE A 207 -0.15 -11.64 -1.03
C PHE A 207 0.43 -11.14 -2.34
N GLY A 208 -0.30 -11.38 -3.42
CA GLY A 208 0.12 -10.92 -4.73
C GLY A 208 -1.04 -10.67 -5.65
N TYR A 209 -0.71 -10.21 -6.84
CA TYR A 209 -1.66 -9.95 -7.90
C TYR A 209 -1.29 -10.75 -9.15
N TYR A 210 -2.27 -10.96 -10.02
CA TYR A 210 -2.08 -11.55 -11.33
C TYR A 210 -3.06 -10.92 -12.34
N LYS A 211 -2.67 -10.92 -13.60
CA LYS A 211 -3.45 -10.40 -14.72
C LYS A 211 -3.56 -11.42 -15.82
N THR A 212 -4.78 -11.89 -16.05
CA THR A 212 -5.06 -12.83 -17.14
C THR A 212 -5.44 -12.08 -18.41
N ILE A 213 -5.21 -12.73 -19.55
CA ILE A 213 -5.61 -12.21 -20.86
C ILE A 213 -6.89 -12.92 -21.30
N PHE A 214 -6.79 -14.20 -21.69
CA PHE A 214 -7.93 -15.05 -22.03
C PHE A 214 -7.76 -16.46 -21.45
N PRO A 215 -8.88 -17.17 -21.20
CA PRO A 215 -8.85 -18.57 -20.80
C PRO A 215 -8.26 -19.44 -21.91
N LEU A 216 -7.60 -20.54 -21.51
CA LEU A 216 -7.07 -21.56 -22.42
C LEU A 216 -8.05 -22.73 -22.68
N SER A 217 -9.27 -22.67 -22.15
CA SER A 217 -10.33 -23.65 -22.46
C SER A 217 -10.85 -23.44 -23.89
N ASP A 218 -11.05 -24.53 -24.63
CA ASP A 218 -11.46 -24.55 -26.05
C ASP A 218 -12.89 -24.04 -26.33
N GLU A 219 -13.60 -23.55 -25.32
CA GLU A 219 -14.93 -22.97 -25.53
C GLU A 219 -14.77 -21.58 -26.14
N ARG A 220 -15.19 -21.47 -27.40
CA ARG A 220 -15.38 -20.23 -28.14
C ARG A 220 -16.21 -19.25 -27.30
N SER A 221 -15.57 -18.47 -26.42
CA SER A 221 -16.19 -17.27 -25.85
C SER A 221 -16.19 -16.20 -26.95
N GLU A 222 -17.11 -16.37 -27.90
CA GLU A 222 -17.50 -15.32 -28.83
C GLU A 222 -18.27 -14.24 -28.05
N GLU A 223 -17.68 -13.57 -27.05
CA GLU A 223 -18.27 -12.34 -26.49
C GLU A 223 -17.35 -11.61 -25.51
N LYS A 224 -16.92 -10.40 -25.89
CA LYS A 224 -16.64 -9.25 -25.01
C LYS A 224 -15.85 -9.50 -23.71
N ASP A 225 -14.84 -10.35 -23.73
CA ASP A 225 -13.85 -10.43 -22.64
C ASP A 225 -12.98 -9.16 -22.62
N ARG A 226 -13.58 -8.08 -22.09
CA ARG A 226 -12.86 -6.89 -21.62
C ARG A 226 -11.75 -7.38 -20.69
N ALA A 227 -10.58 -6.72 -20.77
CA ALA A 227 -9.43 -7.00 -19.94
C ALA A 227 -9.83 -7.47 -18.53
N ASN A 228 -9.44 -8.69 -18.18
CA ASN A 228 -9.81 -9.30 -16.91
C ASN A 228 -9.37 -8.39 -15.74
N PRO A 229 -10.18 -8.28 -14.68
CA PRO A 229 -9.79 -7.54 -13.49
C PRO A 229 -8.48 -8.09 -12.93
N VAL A 230 -7.71 -7.22 -12.28
CA VAL A 230 -6.56 -7.64 -11.47
C VAL A 230 -7.05 -8.67 -10.46
N GLY A 231 -6.59 -9.90 -10.61
CA GLY A 231 -6.85 -10.96 -9.64
C GLY A 231 -5.88 -10.85 -8.48
N LEU A 232 -6.34 -11.18 -7.28
CA LEU A 232 -5.48 -11.27 -6.09
C LEU A 232 -5.27 -12.73 -5.71
N PHE A 233 -4.09 -13.05 -5.22
CA PHE A 233 -3.79 -14.35 -4.64
C PHE A 233 -3.23 -14.19 -3.23
N LYS A 234 -3.49 -15.20 -2.40
CA LYS A 234 -2.96 -15.34 -1.04
C LYS A 234 -2.42 -16.75 -0.87
N LEU A 235 -1.15 -16.87 -0.50
CA LEU A 235 -0.47 -18.15 -0.31
C LEU A 235 0.01 -18.26 1.14
N GLU A 236 -0.19 -19.40 1.78
CA GLU A 236 0.40 -19.70 3.11
C GLU A 236 1.83 -20.25 3.00
N SER A 237 2.22 -20.67 1.80
CA SER A 237 3.56 -21.12 1.46
C SER A 237 3.75 -21.00 -0.06
N TYR A 238 5.00 -20.93 -0.52
CA TYR A 238 5.30 -20.95 -1.95
C TYR A 238 6.54 -21.81 -2.24
N LYS A 239 6.67 -22.22 -3.50
CA LYS A 239 7.84 -22.91 -4.05
C LYS A 239 8.23 -22.26 -5.37
N ILE A 240 9.53 -22.00 -5.51
CA ILE A 240 10.17 -21.63 -6.78
C ILE A 240 10.92 -22.85 -7.29
N ASP A 241 10.51 -23.37 -8.44
CA ASP A 241 11.23 -24.38 -9.20
C ASP A 241 11.92 -23.69 -10.37
N ARG A 242 13.22 -23.40 -10.19
CA ARG A 242 14.02 -22.66 -11.19
C ARG A 242 14.33 -23.49 -12.43
N GLU A 243 14.43 -24.80 -12.27
CA GLU A 243 14.73 -25.72 -13.39
C GLU A 243 13.55 -25.79 -14.35
N ASN A 244 12.33 -25.87 -13.81
CA ASN A 244 11.11 -25.97 -14.62
C ASN A 244 10.43 -24.62 -14.91
N GLY A 245 10.94 -23.52 -14.34
CA GLY A 245 10.32 -22.20 -14.48
C GLY A 245 8.92 -22.14 -13.87
N VAL A 246 8.75 -22.65 -12.65
CA VAL A 246 7.44 -22.71 -11.98
C VAL A 246 7.46 -21.96 -10.66
N PHE A 247 6.48 -21.08 -10.46
CA PHE A 247 6.12 -20.52 -9.16
C PHE A 247 4.80 -21.14 -8.71
N SER A 248 4.70 -21.63 -7.48
CA SER A 248 3.47 -22.28 -7.01
C SER A 248 3.25 -22.11 -5.51
N GLY A 249 1.99 -22.19 -5.09
CA GLY A 249 1.58 -22.25 -3.68
C GLY A 249 0.10 -22.61 -3.59
N GLY A 250 -0.23 -23.68 -2.85
CA GLY A 250 -1.60 -24.19 -2.78
C GLY A 250 -2.18 -24.50 -4.17
N LEU A 251 -3.30 -23.86 -4.51
CA LEU A 251 -3.99 -24.00 -5.80
C LEU A 251 -3.54 -22.97 -6.87
N PHE A 252 -2.57 -22.12 -6.54
CA PHE A 252 -2.03 -21.11 -7.44
C PHE A 252 -0.71 -21.60 -8.06
N ARG A 253 -0.59 -21.53 -9.39
CA ARG A 253 0.64 -21.89 -10.10
C ARG A 253 0.85 -21.03 -11.33
N ILE A 254 2.06 -20.51 -11.50
CA ILE A 254 2.52 -19.81 -12.70
C ILE A 254 3.66 -20.63 -13.32
N GLU A 255 3.63 -20.81 -14.63
CA GLU A 255 4.71 -21.44 -15.39
C GLU A 255 4.90 -20.78 -16.76
N SER A 256 6.09 -20.92 -17.36
CA SER A 256 6.33 -20.43 -18.72
C SER A 256 5.41 -21.12 -19.74
N ILE A 257 5.06 -20.41 -20.81
CA ILE A 257 4.32 -20.98 -21.94
C ILE A 257 5.20 -22.02 -22.65
N LYS A 258 4.75 -23.28 -22.71
CA LYS A 258 5.48 -24.38 -23.37
C LYS A 258 4.97 -24.72 -24.77
N LYS A 259 3.77 -24.28 -25.13
CA LYS A 259 3.13 -24.59 -26.42
C LYS A 259 3.25 -23.40 -27.35
N ASP A 260 3.81 -23.60 -28.54
CA ASP A 260 4.01 -22.55 -29.56
C ASP A 260 2.71 -21.83 -29.92
N GLU A 261 1.58 -22.54 -29.96
CA GLU A 261 0.27 -21.93 -30.22
C GLU A 261 -0.10 -20.87 -29.16
N ASN A 262 0.12 -21.17 -27.88
CA ASN A 262 -0.16 -20.24 -26.79
C ASN A 262 0.82 -19.06 -26.81
N GLN A 263 2.08 -19.32 -27.18
CA GLN A 263 3.10 -18.29 -27.32
C GLN A 263 2.70 -17.31 -28.43
N HIS A 264 2.30 -17.83 -29.58
CA HIS A 264 1.81 -17.03 -30.70
C HIS A 264 0.57 -16.20 -30.35
N LYS A 265 -0.37 -16.78 -29.57
CA LYS A 265 -1.54 -16.05 -29.06
C LYS A 265 -1.12 -14.88 -28.15
N TYR A 266 -0.18 -15.10 -27.23
CA TYR A 266 0.36 -14.04 -26.37
C TYR A 266 1.05 -12.93 -27.18
N GLU A 267 1.94 -13.30 -28.10
CA GLU A 267 2.68 -12.36 -28.96
C GLU A 267 1.77 -11.52 -29.85
N THR A 268 0.72 -12.14 -30.38
CA THR A 268 -0.30 -11.43 -31.16
C THR A 268 -1.05 -10.42 -30.30
N TRP A 269 -1.46 -10.82 -29.10
CA TRP A 269 -2.18 -9.95 -28.17
C TRP A 269 -1.29 -8.78 -27.72
N ILE A 270 -0.06 -9.03 -27.27
CA ILE A 270 0.82 -7.97 -26.74
C ILE A 270 1.20 -6.97 -27.84
N SER A 271 1.36 -7.42 -29.09
CA SER A 271 1.61 -6.54 -30.23
C SER A 271 0.43 -5.61 -30.52
N LYS A 272 -0.81 -6.12 -30.46
CA LYS A 272 -2.03 -5.30 -30.60
C LYS A 272 -2.16 -4.33 -29.42
N PHE A 273 -1.99 -4.82 -28.19
CA PHE A 273 -2.10 -4.04 -26.97
C PHE A 273 -1.13 -2.86 -26.96
N ARG A 274 0.16 -3.08 -27.25
CA ARG A 274 1.17 -1.99 -27.34
C ARG A 274 0.86 -0.95 -28.42
N ARG A 275 0.26 -1.34 -29.55
CA ARG A 275 -0.11 -0.41 -30.63
C ARG A 275 -1.28 0.50 -30.27
N SER A 276 -2.16 0.05 -29.37
CA SER A 276 -3.37 0.79 -28.98
C SER A 276 -3.11 1.97 -28.05
N LYS A 277 -1.88 2.12 -27.50
CA LYS A 277 -1.55 3.02 -26.37
C LYS A 277 -2.36 2.75 -25.09
N GLU A 278 -3.13 1.67 -25.03
CA GLU A 278 -3.83 1.25 -23.81
C GLU A 278 -2.83 0.86 -22.72
N ASP A 279 -1.60 0.47 -23.05
CA ASP A 279 -0.59 0.05 -22.06
C ASP A 279 -0.26 1.14 -21.02
N GLN A 280 -0.13 2.41 -21.44
CA GLN A 280 0.23 3.50 -20.54
C GLN A 280 -0.86 3.77 -19.51
N MET A 281 -2.13 3.82 -19.92
CA MET A 281 -3.24 3.99 -18.97
C MET A 281 -3.43 2.72 -18.13
N PHE A 282 -3.24 1.55 -18.72
CA PHE A 282 -3.42 0.29 -18.03
C PHE A 282 -2.40 0.08 -16.91
N ASP A 283 -1.13 0.47 -17.13
CA ASP A 283 -0.07 0.39 -16.13
C ASP A 283 -0.28 1.41 -15.00
N VAL A 284 -0.79 2.61 -15.31
CA VAL A 284 -1.11 3.62 -14.30
C VAL A 284 -2.30 3.18 -13.44
N VAL A 285 -3.41 2.75 -14.06
CA VAL A 285 -4.58 2.25 -13.32
C VAL A 285 -4.20 1.02 -12.49
N LEU A 286 -3.33 0.17 -13.03
CA LEU A 286 -2.79 -0.96 -12.29
C LEU A 286 -2.02 -0.51 -11.06
N GLY A 287 -1.07 0.41 -11.24
CA GLY A 287 -0.24 0.92 -10.14
C GLY A 287 -1.12 1.38 -8.97
N PHE A 288 -2.19 2.13 -9.27
CA PHE A 288 -3.15 2.56 -8.26
C PHE A 288 -3.90 1.41 -7.60
N GLN A 289 -4.44 0.45 -8.36
CA GLN A 289 -5.17 -0.69 -7.78
C GLN A 289 -4.27 -1.57 -6.90
N VAL A 290 -3.06 -1.84 -7.38
CA VAL A 290 -2.03 -2.61 -6.67
C VAL A 290 -1.62 -1.89 -5.39
N GLU A 291 -1.42 -0.57 -5.44
CA GLU A 291 -1.07 0.23 -4.28
C GLU A 291 -2.20 0.25 -3.24
N GLU A 292 -3.46 0.40 -3.66
CA GLU A 292 -4.61 0.39 -2.76
C GLU A 292 -4.80 -0.98 -2.09
N GLU A 293 -4.70 -2.08 -2.85
CA GLU A 293 -4.77 -3.43 -2.27
C GLU A 293 -3.57 -3.72 -1.35
N TRP A 294 -2.37 -3.23 -1.68
CA TRP A 294 -1.21 -3.29 -0.80
C TRP A 294 -1.48 -2.55 0.53
N LYS A 295 -1.96 -1.30 0.48
CA LYS A 295 -2.30 -0.51 1.68
C LYS A 295 -3.37 -1.19 2.52
N LYS A 296 -4.39 -1.77 1.88
CA LYS A 296 -5.49 -2.47 2.55
C LYS A 296 -5.01 -3.74 3.25
N HIS A 297 -4.26 -4.58 2.55
CA HIS A 297 -3.69 -5.80 3.13
C HIS A 297 -2.71 -5.50 4.24
N ARG A 298 -1.83 -4.49 4.06
CA ARG A 298 -0.90 -4.06 5.10
C ARG A 298 -1.63 -3.68 6.39
N ARG A 299 -2.68 -2.86 6.29
CA ARG A 299 -3.46 -2.41 7.46
C ARG A 299 -4.17 -3.57 8.16
N THR A 300 -4.82 -4.45 7.40
CA THR A 300 -5.55 -5.59 7.96
C THR A 300 -4.59 -6.58 8.63
N GLU A 301 -3.44 -6.87 8.00
CA GLU A 301 -2.54 -7.95 8.41
C GLU A 301 -1.51 -7.55 9.46
N PHE A 302 -1.09 -6.28 9.51
CA PHE A 302 -0.09 -5.79 10.48
C PHE A 302 -0.71 -5.00 11.63
N HIS A 303 -1.85 -4.33 11.40
CA HIS A 303 -2.44 -3.41 12.39
C HIS A 303 -3.77 -3.90 12.98
N GLY A 304 -4.31 -5.04 12.49
CA GLY A 304 -5.53 -5.64 13.01
C GLY A 304 -6.78 -4.77 12.85
N VAL A 305 -6.78 -3.86 11.86
CA VAL A 305 -7.90 -2.96 11.53
C VAL A 305 -8.88 -3.62 10.57
#